data_AF-A0A924MDI1-F1
#
_entry.id   AF-A0A924MDI1-F1
#
_cell.length_a   1.000
_cell.length_b   1.000
_cell.length_c   1.000
_cell.angle_alpha   90.00
_cell.angle_beta   90.00
_cell.angle_gamma   90.00
#
_symmetry.space_group_name_H-M   'P 1'
#
loop_
_entity.id
_entity.type
_entity.pdbx_description
1 polymer ?
#
loop_
_entity_poly.entity_id
_entity_poly.type
_entity_poly.pdbx_seq_one_letter_code
_entity_poly.pdbx_strand_id
1 'polypeptide(L)' 'AEASGAANIRITVNKELKAEASGGATLYYKGTGNITDVSSSGGATIKKRVDND' A
#
# COMPACT_ATOMS: atom_id res chain seq x y z
N ALA A 1 19.91 -16.28 3.52
CA ALA A 1 19.35 -15.62 2.33
C ALA A 1 18.08 -14.90 2.75
N GLU A 2 18.09 -13.57 2.84
CA GLU A 2 16.92 -12.78 3.19
C GLU A 2 16.07 -12.59 1.93
N ALA A 3 15.18 -13.54 1.68
CA ALA A 3 14.15 -13.35 0.66
C ALA A 3 13.08 -12.42 1.25
N SER A 4 13.30 -11.11 1.17
CA SER A 4 12.21 -10.14 1.30
C SER A 4 11.34 -10.27 0.06
N GLY A 5 10.41 -11.23 0.08
CA GLY A 5 9.46 -11.44 -1.00
C GLY A 5 8.74 -10.13 -1.31
N ALA A 6 9.00 -9.59 -2.50
CA ALA A 6 8.30 -8.41 -2.99
C ALA A 6 6.83 -8.77 -3.20
N ALA A 7 6.01 -8.57 -2.17
CA ALA A 7 4.58 -8.79 -2.23
C ALA A 7 3.90 -7.58 -2.87
N ASN A 8 3.10 -7.83 -3.90
CA ASN A 8 2.27 -6.80 -4.54
C ASN A 8 0.85 -6.93 -4.00
N ILE A 9 0.40 -5.94 -3.23
CA ILE A 9 -0.92 -5.96 -2.59
C ILE A 9 -1.81 -4.92 -3.28
N ARG A 10 -3.05 -5.28 -3.62
CA ARG A 10 -4.03 -4.38 -4.25
C ARG A 10 -5.29 -4.28 -3.41
N ILE A 11 -5.65 -3.07 -2.99
CA ILE A 11 -6.77 -2.81 -2.08
C ILE A 11 -7.68 -1.73 -2.67
N THR A 12 -8.99 -1.85 -2.48
CA THR A 12 -9.97 -0.81 -2.82
C THR A 12 -10.52 -0.19 -1.54
N VAL A 13 -10.40 1.13 -1.41
CA VAL A 13 -10.77 1.92 -0.23
C VAL A 13 -11.96 2.80 -0.58
N ASN A 14 -13.06 2.63 0.15
CA ASN A 14 -14.29 3.41 -0.08
C ASN A 14 -14.55 4.48 0.98
N LYS A 15 -13.88 4.42 2.15
CA LYS A 15 -14.04 5.38 3.23
C LYS A 15 -12.69 5.81 3.79
N GLU A 16 -12.08 4.97 4.60
CA GLU A 16 -10.81 5.24 5.27
C GLU A 16 -9.90 4.02 5.15
N LEU A 17 -8.61 4.24 4.90
CA LEU A 17 -7.60 3.19 4.90
C LEU A 17 -6.54 3.48 5.96
N LYS A 18 -6.34 2.48 6.83
CA LYS A 18 -5.18 2.35 7.69
C LYS A 18 -4.34 1.16 7.21
N ALA A 19 -3.09 1.40 6.84
CA ALA A 19 -2.21 0.34 6.34
C ALA A 19 -0.81 0.44 6.92
N GLU A 20 -0.27 -0.70 7.34
CA GLU A 20 1.07 -0.83 7.91
C GLU A 20 1.85 -1.82 7.05
N ALA A 21 2.95 -1.35 6.46
CA ALA A 21 3.74 -2.10 5.51
C ALA A 21 5.17 -2.26 6.05
N SER A 22 5.57 -3.50 6.31
CA SER A 22 6.89 -3.81 6.87
C SER A 22 7.61 -4.82 5.97
N GLY A 23 8.82 -4.46 5.53
CA GLY A 23 9.60 -5.20 4.51
C GLY A 23 9.38 -4.68 3.09
N GLY A 24 10.22 -5.09 2.11
CA GLY A 24 10.23 -4.57 0.73
C GLY A 24 9.01 -4.89 -0.15
N ALA A 25 7.80 -4.80 0.40
CA ALA A 25 6.53 -5.01 -0.30
C ALA A 25 5.98 -3.71 -0.90
N THR A 26 5.17 -3.83 -1.96
CA THR A 26 4.51 -2.68 -2.61
C THR A 26 2.99 -2.79 -2.47
N LEU A 27 2.40 -1.75 -1.87
CA LEU A 27 0.97 -1.64 -1.60
C LEU A 27 0.33 -0.65 -2.56
N TYR A 28 -0.62 -1.13 -3.36
CA TYR A 28 -1.42 -0.32 -4.27
C TYR A 28 -2.83 -0.20 -3.73
N TYR A 29 -3.28 1.03 -3.50
CA TYR A 29 -4.64 1.29 -3.09
C TYR A 29 -5.36 2.16 -4.12
N LYS A 30 -6.65 1.90 -4.34
CA LYS A 30 -7.52 2.68 -5.23
C LYS A 30 -8.86 2.96 -4.58
N GLY A 31 -9.62 3.91 -5.12
CA GLY A 31 -10.95 4.27 -4.63
C GLY A 31 -11.03 5.70 -4.10
N THR A 32 -12.24 6.10 -3.72
CA THR A 32 -12.57 7.46 -3.25
C THR A 32 -12.29 7.65 -1.77
N GLY A 33 -11.94 6.58 -1.05
CA GLY A 33 -11.58 6.67 0.36
C GLY A 33 -10.28 7.43 0.59
N ASN A 34 -10.20 8.09 1.75
CA ASN A 34 -9.03 8.85 2.17
C ASN A 34 -8.07 7.95 2.95
N ILE A 35 -6.76 8.17 2.76
CA ILE A 35 -5.76 7.56 3.65
C ILE A 35 -5.65 8.43 4.88
N THR A 36 -5.94 7.85 6.03
CA THR A 36 -5.85 8.54 7.32
C THR A 36 -4.54 8.22 8.03
N ASP A 37 -4.04 6.99 7.91
CA ASP A 37 -2.81 6.57 8.58
C ASP A 37 -2.09 5.48 7.79
N VAL A 38 -0.87 5.78 7.33
CA VAL A 38 -0.03 4.83 6.60
C VAL A 38 1.38 4.85 7.17
N SER A 39 1.85 3.70 7.61
CA SER A 39 3.19 3.51 8.16
C SER A 39 3.96 2.49 7.32
N SER A 40 5.17 2.85 6.88
CA SER A 40 6.05 1.96 6.12
C SER A 40 7.45 1.91 6.71
N SER A 41 7.96 0.69 6.93
CA SER A 41 9.28 0.44 7.49
C SER A 41 10.00 -0.67 6.69
N GLY A 42 11.31 -0.55 6.51
CA GLY A 42 12.12 -1.58 5.84
C GLY A 42 12.01 -1.62 4.30
N GLY A 43 11.75 -0.48 3.64
CA GLY A 43 11.72 -0.38 2.17
C GLY A 43 10.36 -0.64 1.52
N ALA A 44 9.30 -0.75 2.31
CA ALA A 44 7.94 -0.86 1.80
C ALA A 44 7.52 0.41 1.04
N THR A 45 6.75 0.25 -0.05
CA THR A 45 6.26 1.38 -0.86
C THR A 45 4.74 1.36 -0.92
N ILE A 46 4.07 2.44 -0.51
CA ILE A 46 2.62 2.61 -0.69
C ILE A 46 2.35 3.58 -1.86
N LYS A 47 1.59 3.17 -2.87
CA LYS A 47 1.19 4.00 -4.02
C LYS A 47 -0.32 4.02 -4.22
N LYS A 48 -0.88 5.22 -4.41
CA LYS A 48 -2.26 5.38 -4.89
C LYS A 48 -2.31 5.02 -6.36
N ARG A 49 -3.07 3.99 -6.74
CA ARG A 49 -3.54 3.86 -8.12
C ARG A 49 -4.76 4.75 -8.27
N VAL A 50 -4.50 5.98 -8.69
CA VAL A 50 -5.53 6.79 -9.34
C VAL A 50 -5.74 6.19 -10.72
N ASP A 51 -6.93 5.66 -10.95
CA ASP A 51 -7.38 5.24 -12.28
C ASP A 51 -7.65 6.54 -13.07
N ASN A 52 -6.59 7.14 -13.60
CA ASN A 52 -6.69 8.13 -14.66
C ASN A 52 -6.22 7.40 -15.91
N ASP A 53 -7.17 6.78 -16.61
CA ASP A 53 -7.00 6.44 -18.03
C ASP A 53 -6.90 7.74 -18.85
#